data_AF-A0A923WLH1-F1
#
_entry.id   AF-A0A923WLH1-F1
#
_cell.length_a   1.000
_cell.length_b   1.000
_cell.length_c   1.000
_cell.angle_alpha   90.00
_cell.angle_beta   90.00
_cell.angle_gamma   90.00
#
_symmetry.space_group_name_H-M   'P 1'
#
loop_
_entity.id
_entity.type
_entity.pdbx_description
1 polymer ?
#
loop_
_entity_poly.entity_id
_entity_poly.type
_entity_poly.pdbx_seq_one_letter_code
_entity_poly.pdbx_strand_id
1 'polypeptide(L)'
;MSQFTHMVGSKTYLFRDLRDLMAKATPARSGDYLAGVAAGSAEERVAAQMALAALPLRTFLNEVLVPYESDEITRLIIDTHDGAAFAAIRHLSVGDFRNWLLSDDVDAFILAAVAPGITPEMAAAVSKIMRIQDLVLVARKCRVVTRFRNTIGLPGTLSTRLQPNHPTDDAAGIAAVVLDGLLYG
;
A
#
# COMPACT_ATOMS: atom_id res chain seq x y z
N MET A 1 19.01 8.28 -15.41
CA MET A 1 17.78 7.66 -14.88
C MET A 1 18.06 6.18 -14.70
N SER A 2 17.71 5.62 -13.55
CA SER A 2 17.85 4.20 -13.26
C SER A 2 16.95 3.41 -14.21
N GLN A 3 17.49 2.43 -14.93
CA GLN A 3 16.71 1.49 -15.71
C GLN A 3 16.59 0.18 -14.94
N PHE A 4 15.40 -0.41 -14.92
CA PHE A 4 15.13 -1.65 -14.20
C PHE A 4 14.91 -2.78 -15.19
N THR A 5 15.47 -3.95 -14.92
CA THR A 5 15.38 -5.10 -15.84
C THR A 5 15.05 -6.38 -15.11
N HIS A 6 14.40 -7.29 -15.83
CA HIS A 6 14.22 -8.67 -15.39
C HIS A 6 14.28 -9.63 -16.59
N MET A 7 14.99 -10.74 -16.44
CA MET A 7 15.13 -11.73 -17.50
C MET A 7 14.22 -12.93 -17.22
N VAL A 8 13.38 -13.28 -18.18
CA VAL A 8 12.52 -14.48 -18.15
C VAL A 8 12.91 -15.35 -19.34
N GLY A 9 13.60 -16.47 -19.06
CA GLY A 9 14.18 -17.29 -20.12
C GLY A 9 15.20 -16.51 -20.96
N SER A 10 14.96 -16.37 -22.26
CA SER A 10 15.79 -15.57 -23.18
C SER A 10 15.30 -14.14 -23.37
N LYS A 11 14.14 -13.76 -22.81
CA LYS A 11 13.54 -12.44 -22.98
C LYS A 11 13.90 -11.53 -21.82
N THR A 12 14.47 -10.37 -22.13
CA THR A 12 14.73 -9.32 -21.13
C THR A 12 13.62 -8.29 -21.18
N TYR A 13 12.96 -8.09 -20.05
CA TYR A 13 12.01 -7.00 -19.83
C TYR A 13 12.74 -5.78 -19.28
N LEU A 14 12.47 -4.63 -19.87
CA LEU A 14 13.02 -3.33 -19.47
C LEU A 14 11.88 -2.44 -18.98
N PHE A 15 12.08 -1.80 -17.84
CA PHE A 15 11.19 -0.81 -17.26
C PHE A 15 11.94 0.53 -17.21
N ARG A 16 11.30 1.57 -17.75
CA ARG A 16 11.98 2.84 -18.08
C ARG A 16 12.47 3.61 -16.85
N ASP A 17 11.66 3.61 -15.80
CA ASP A 17 11.88 4.27 -14.53
C ASP A 17 11.07 3.56 -13.43
N LEU A 18 11.18 4.03 -12.18
CA LEU A 18 10.49 3.41 -11.05
C LEU A 18 8.96 3.50 -11.18
N ARG A 19 8.43 4.55 -11.82
CA ARG A 19 6.99 4.70 -12.09
C ARG A 19 6.49 3.61 -13.04
N ASP A 20 7.20 3.37 -14.14
CA ASP A 20 6.87 2.32 -15.12
C ASP A 20 6.89 0.93 -14.48
N LEU A 21 7.91 0.64 -13.67
CA LEU A 21 8.02 -0.62 -12.92
C LEU A 21 6.86 -0.79 -11.92
N MET A 22 6.60 0.22 -11.10
CA MET A 22 5.54 0.20 -10.09
C MET A 22 4.14 0.10 -10.71
N ALA A 23 3.91 0.74 -11.85
CA ALA A 23 2.64 0.66 -12.57
C ALA A 23 2.43 -0.75 -13.14
N LYS A 24 3.43 -1.28 -13.87
CA LYS A 24 3.34 -2.59 -14.51
C LYS A 24 3.33 -3.76 -13.54
N ALA A 25 3.85 -3.60 -12.32
CA ALA A 25 3.76 -4.62 -11.26
C ALA A 25 2.35 -4.74 -10.63
N THR A 26 1.45 -3.78 -10.89
CA THR A 26 0.09 -3.78 -10.34
C THR A 26 -0.74 -4.93 -10.93
N PRO A 27 -1.56 -5.65 -10.12
CA PRO A 27 -2.61 -6.52 -10.65
C PRO A 27 -3.49 -5.79 -11.67
N ALA A 28 -4.04 -6.51 -12.64
CA ALA A 28 -4.84 -5.92 -13.71
C ALA A 28 -6.01 -5.07 -13.18
N ARG A 29 -6.04 -3.77 -13.52
CA ARG A 29 -7.09 -2.81 -13.16
C ARG A 29 -7.47 -1.97 -14.37
N SER A 30 -8.77 -1.76 -14.59
CA SER A 30 -9.27 -1.01 -15.75
C SER A 30 -8.74 0.43 -15.82
N GLY A 31 -8.58 1.10 -14.68
CA GLY A 31 -8.01 2.45 -14.62
C GLY A 31 -6.57 2.53 -15.14
N ASP A 32 -5.72 1.57 -14.78
CA ASP A 32 -4.32 1.53 -15.22
C ASP A 32 -4.22 1.26 -16.74
N TYR A 33 -5.13 0.45 -17.28
CA TYR A 33 -5.25 0.26 -18.74
C TYR A 33 -5.69 1.53 -19.44
N LEU A 34 -6.72 2.22 -18.91
CA LEU A 34 -7.21 3.47 -19.47
C LEU A 34 -6.14 4.57 -19.45
N ALA A 35 -5.33 4.62 -18.39
CA ALA A 35 -4.21 5.55 -18.26
C ALA A 35 -2.97 5.15 -19.09
N GLY A 36 -2.98 3.97 -19.73
CA GLY A 36 -1.87 3.49 -20.56
C GLY A 36 -0.62 3.09 -19.79
N VAL A 37 -0.74 2.78 -18.50
CA VAL A 37 0.40 2.45 -17.61
C VAL A 37 0.45 0.98 -17.19
N ALA A 38 -0.61 0.22 -17.47
CA ALA A 38 -0.66 -1.21 -17.18
C ALA A 38 0.35 -2.02 -18.00
N ALA A 39 0.78 -3.16 -17.45
CA ALA A 39 1.53 -4.15 -18.22
C ALA A 39 0.72 -4.65 -19.43
N GLY A 40 1.39 -4.78 -20.57
CA GLY A 40 0.82 -5.24 -21.84
C GLY A 40 0.51 -6.74 -21.86
N SER A 41 1.08 -7.51 -20.95
CA SER A 41 0.76 -8.94 -20.79
C SER A 41 0.88 -9.40 -19.32
N ALA A 42 0.34 -10.58 -19.03
CA ALA A 42 0.54 -11.22 -17.73
C ALA A 42 2.02 -11.55 -17.48
N GLU A 43 2.77 -11.93 -18.51
CA GLU A 43 4.21 -12.22 -18.42
C GLU A 43 5.01 -10.97 -18.07
N GLU A 44 4.74 -9.82 -18.71
CA GLU A 44 5.38 -8.54 -18.37
C GLU A 44 5.07 -8.12 -16.93
N ARG A 45 3.83 -8.34 -16.47
CA ARG A 45 3.42 -8.05 -15.09
C ARG A 45 4.21 -8.87 -14.08
N VAL A 46 4.36 -10.17 -14.33
CA VAL A 46 5.16 -11.05 -13.46
C VAL A 46 6.62 -10.62 -13.49
N ALA A 47 7.18 -10.32 -14.66
CA ALA A 47 8.54 -9.80 -14.78
C ALA A 47 8.72 -8.49 -14.00
N ALA A 48 7.73 -7.58 -14.02
CA ALA A 48 7.73 -6.35 -13.26
C ALA A 48 7.67 -6.62 -11.75
N GLN A 49 6.83 -7.55 -11.30
CA GLN A 49 6.75 -7.96 -9.90
C GLN A 49 8.06 -8.58 -9.41
N MET A 50 8.75 -9.35 -10.25
CA MET A 50 10.05 -9.94 -9.92
C MET A 50 11.17 -8.90 -9.87
N ALA A 51 11.21 -7.95 -10.82
CA ALA A 51 12.12 -6.80 -10.75
C ALA A 51 11.86 -5.96 -9.49
N LEU A 52 10.59 -5.67 -9.20
CA LEU A 52 10.18 -4.89 -8.03
C LEU A 52 10.57 -5.58 -6.73
N ALA A 53 10.35 -6.91 -6.63
CA ALA A 53 10.71 -7.70 -5.46
C ALA A 53 12.23 -7.64 -5.17
N ALA A 54 13.07 -7.51 -6.18
CA ALA A 54 14.53 -7.43 -6.01
C ALA A 54 15.03 -6.04 -5.59
N LEU A 55 14.19 -5.00 -5.60
CA LEU A 55 14.62 -3.65 -5.24
C LEU A 55 14.87 -3.49 -3.74
N PRO A 56 15.99 -2.90 -3.32
CA PRO A 56 16.18 -2.48 -1.93
C PRO A 56 15.12 -1.46 -1.49
N LEU A 57 14.58 -1.56 -0.27
CA LEU A 57 13.60 -0.58 0.23
C LEU A 57 14.12 0.86 0.18
N ARG A 58 15.41 1.07 0.46
CA ARG A 58 16.06 2.39 0.38
C ARG A 58 15.93 3.08 -0.99
N THR A 59 15.60 2.34 -2.05
CA THR A 59 15.36 2.90 -3.39
C THR A 59 14.28 3.99 -3.34
N PHE A 60 13.21 3.78 -2.57
CA PHE A 60 12.08 4.71 -2.46
C PHE A 60 12.39 6.01 -1.69
N LEU A 61 13.57 6.10 -1.04
CA LEU A 61 14.05 7.34 -0.43
C LEU A 61 15.00 8.11 -1.36
N ASN A 62 15.60 7.42 -2.33
CA ASN A 62 16.58 8.00 -3.26
C ASN A 62 15.95 8.36 -4.62
N GLU A 63 14.90 7.64 -5.01
CA GLU A 63 14.17 7.81 -6.27
C GLU A 63 12.68 7.95 -5.96
N VAL A 64 12.23 9.20 -5.85
CA VAL A 64 10.81 9.53 -5.61
C VAL A 64 10.01 9.50 -6.91
N LEU A 65 8.77 9.00 -6.84
CA LEU A 65 7.90 8.87 -8.02
C LEU A 65 7.47 10.24 -8.57
N VAL A 66 7.23 11.19 -7.68
CA VAL A 66 6.95 12.59 -7.99
C VAL A 66 8.08 13.46 -7.42
N PRO A 67 8.65 14.43 -8.16
CA PRO A 67 9.81 15.19 -7.67
C PRO A 67 9.49 16.01 -6.41
N TYR A 68 10.37 15.92 -5.42
CA TYR A 68 10.26 16.59 -4.11
C TYR A 68 10.05 18.10 -4.24
N GLU A 69 10.74 18.75 -5.18
CA GLU A 69 10.68 20.19 -5.40
C GLU A 69 9.31 20.64 -5.94
N SER A 70 8.61 19.74 -6.64
CA SER A 70 7.35 20.03 -7.31
C SER A 70 6.09 19.58 -6.56
N ASP A 71 6.23 18.78 -5.50
CA ASP A 71 5.10 18.12 -4.83
C ASP A 71 5.19 18.17 -3.30
N GLU A 72 4.21 18.79 -2.67
CA GLU A 72 4.18 18.96 -1.21
C GLU A 72 3.93 17.66 -0.45
N ILE A 73 3.25 16.69 -1.08
CA ILE A 73 2.97 15.39 -0.46
C ILE A 73 4.24 14.56 -0.39
N THR A 74 5.05 14.56 -1.45
CA THR A 74 6.37 13.95 -1.46
C THR A 74 7.26 14.59 -0.40
N ARG A 75 7.23 15.93 -0.25
CA ARG A 75 7.96 16.59 0.84
C ARG A 75 7.51 16.11 2.21
N LEU A 76 6.20 16.08 2.46
CA LEU A 76 5.65 15.58 3.71
C LEU A 76 6.10 14.14 4.00
N ILE A 77 6.04 13.25 3.01
CA ILE A 77 6.47 11.84 3.15
C ILE A 77 7.94 11.74 3.52
N ILE A 78 8.82 12.44 2.78
CA ILE A 78 10.27 12.37 2.97
C ILE A 78 10.70 13.07 4.27
N ASP A 79 10.14 14.25 4.57
CA ASP A 79 10.52 15.05 5.73
C ASP A 79 10.03 14.43 7.05
N THR A 80 8.96 13.61 7.02
CA THR A 80 8.43 12.92 8.20
C THR A 80 8.93 11.49 8.35
N HIS A 81 9.72 10.97 7.40
CA HIS A 81 10.27 9.63 7.47
C HIS A 81 11.29 9.50 8.61
N ASP A 82 11.08 8.52 9.49
CA ASP A 82 11.97 8.24 10.61
C ASP A 82 13.06 7.21 10.23
N GLY A 83 14.29 7.69 10.09
CA GLY A 83 15.46 6.85 9.77
C GLY A 83 15.84 5.85 10.87
N ALA A 84 15.52 6.11 12.14
CA ALA A 84 15.78 5.18 13.24
C ALA A 84 14.77 4.04 13.24
N ALA A 85 13.47 4.35 13.03
CA ALA A 85 12.43 3.35 12.83
C ALA A 85 12.71 2.46 11.61
N PHE A 86 13.20 3.06 10.51
CA PHE A 86 13.54 2.34 9.27
C PHE A 86 14.76 1.42 9.43
N ALA A 87 15.65 1.67 10.40
CA ALA A 87 16.93 0.97 10.50
C ALA A 87 16.80 -0.56 10.58
N ALA A 88 15.76 -1.06 11.23
CA ALA A 88 15.49 -2.49 11.37
C ALA A 88 15.21 -3.19 10.04
N ILE A 89 14.61 -2.49 9.07
CA ILE A 89 14.18 -3.06 7.77
C ILE A 89 14.97 -2.52 6.58
N ARG A 90 15.85 -1.52 6.79
CA ARG A 90 16.55 -0.80 5.70
C ARG A 90 17.35 -1.68 4.73
N HIS A 91 17.78 -2.84 5.20
CA HIS A 91 18.64 -3.77 4.48
C HIS A 91 17.84 -4.72 3.57
N LEU A 92 16.52 -4.76 3.73
CA LEU A 92 15.64 -5.66 3.00
C LEU A 92 15.39 -5.17 1.57
N SER A 93 15.21 -6.13 0.67
CA SER A 93 14.51 -5.90 -0.59
C SER A 93 13.00 -5.82 -0.38
N VAL A 94 12.23 -5.39 -1.38
CA VAL A 94 10.75 -5.43 -1.33
C VAL A 94 10.24 -6.87 -1.12
N GLY A 95 10.88 -7.85 -1.75
CA GLY A 95 10.56 -9.27 -1.59
C GLY A 95 10.88 -9.77 -0.17
N ASP A 96 12.03 -9.40 0.37
CA ASP A 96 12.39 -9.78 1.75
C ASP A 96 11.50 -9.05 2.77
N PHE A 97 11.10 -7.82 2.48
CA PHE A 97 10.14 -7.09 3.30
C PHE A 97 8.76 -7.77 3.32
N ARG A 98 8.29 -8.30 2.19
CA ARG A 98 7.09 -9.15 2.14
C ARG A 98 7.24 -10.34 3.08
N ASN A 99 8.35 -11.06 3.00
CA ASN A 99 8.61 -12.24 3.83
C ASN A 99 8.70 -11.87 5.32
N TRP A 100 9.36 -10.76 5.64
CA TRP A 100 9.46 -10.21 7.00
C TRP A 100 8.08 -9.89 7.58
N LEU A 101 7.20 -9.20 6.83
CA LEU A 101 5.82 -8.92 7.25
C LEU A 101 5.00 -10.20 7.51
N LEU A 102 5.25 -11.25 6.72
CA LEU A 102 4.56 -12.53 6.86
C LEU A 102 5.10 -13.38 8.02
N SER A 103 6.34 -13.16 8.47
CA SER A 103 6.97 -13.92 9.56
C SER A 103 6.16 -13.87 10.87
N ASP A 104 6.07 -15.00 11.57
CA ASP A 104 5.44 -15.09 12.89
C ASP A 104 6.19 -14.30 13.97
N ASP A 105 7.47 -13.99 13.74
CA ASP A 105 8.30 -13.18 14.65
C ASP A 105 7.93 -11.69 14.64
N VAL A 106 7.17 -11.24 13.64
CA VAL A 106 6.78 -9.83 13.48
C VAL A 106 5.35 -9.65 13.98
N ASP A 107 5.22 -9.02 15.14
CA ASP A 107 3.94 -8.73 15.79
C ASP A 107 3.51 -7.27 15.60
N ALA A 108 2.35 -6.92 16.17
CA ALA A 108 1.78 -5.58 16.08
C ALA A 108 2.67 -4.49 16.71
N PHE A 109 3.44 -4.82 17.75
CA PHE A 109 4.31 -3.88 18.44
C PHE A 109 5.53 -3.55 17.58
N ILE A 110 6.16 -4.57 17.00
CA ILE A 110 7.28 -4.41 16.05
C ILE A 110 6.82 -3.61 14.84
N LEU A 111 5.65 -3.92 14.28
CA LEU A 111 5.08 -3.17 13.15
C LEU A 111 4.85 -1.69 13.49
N ALA A 112 4.31 -1.40 14.68
CA ALA A 112 4.10 -0.02 15.12
C ALA A 112 5.42 0.74 15.28
N ALA A 113 6.49 0.08 15.74
CA ALA A 113 7.81 0.68 15.90
C ALA A 113 8.47 1.03 14.56
N VAL A 114 8.28 0.21 13.51
CA VAL A 114 8.87 0.48 12.19
C VAL A 114 8.00 1.36 11.30
N ALA A 115 6.70 1.50 11.59
CA ALA A 115 5.74 2.21 10.75
C ALA A 115 6.18 3.64 10.34
N PRO A 116 6.78 4.46 11.22
CA PRO A 116 7.26 5.80 10.83
C PRO A 116 8.40 5.79 9.81
N GLY A 117 9.09 4.66 9.63
CA GLY A 117 10.13 4.45 8.63
C GLY A 117 9.64 3.81 7.33
N ILE A 118 8.33 3.60 7.16
CA ILE A 118 7.76 3.00 5.94
C ILE A 118 7.09 4.08 5.11
N THR A 119 7.58 4.34 3.90
CA THR A 119 6.93 5.28 2.97
C THR A 119 5.72 4.65 2.28
N PRO A 120 4.76 5.46 1.80
CA PRO A 120 3.63 4.96 1.00
C PRO A 120 4.08 4.13 -0.21
N GLU A 121 5.18 4.51 -0.86
CA GLU A 121 5.76 3.81 -1.99
C GLU A 121 6.28 2.42 -1.61
N MET A 122 6.93 2.27 -0.45
CA MET A 122 7.36 0.95 0.08
C MET A 122 6.14 0.05 0.36
N ALA A 123 5.09 0.60 0.99
CA ALA A 123 3.84 -0.12 1.26
C ALA A 123 3.10 -0.51 -0.04
N ALA A 124 3.09 0.38 -1.03
CA ALA A 124 2.54 0.10 -2.36
C ALA A 124 3.37 -0.97 -3.08
N ALA A 125 4.70 -0.91 -3.01
CA ALA A 125 5.58 -1.87 -3.68
C ALA A 125 5.37 -3.29 -3.14
N VAL A 126 5.34 -3.44 -1.82
CA VAL A 126 5.17 -4.76 -1.21
C VAL A 126 3.76 -5.33 -1.44
N SER A 127 2.72 -4.50 -1.40
CA SER A 127 1.34 -4.95 -1.66
C SER A 127 1.13 -5.43 -3.11
N LYS A 128 1.87 -4.87 -4.08
CA LYS A 128 1.81 -5.30 -5.50
C LYS A 128 2.34 -6.72 -5.73
N ILE A 129 3.15 -7.26 -4.81
CA ILE A 129 3.73 -8.61 -4.90
C ILE A 129 3.13 -9.60 -3.89
N MET A 130 2.03 -9.22 -3.23
CA MET A 130 1.30 -10.03 -2.27
C MET A 130 0.05 -10.65 -2.91
N ARG A 131 -0.25 -11.89 -2.55
CA ARG A 131 -1.55 -12.51 -2.84
C ARG A 131 -2.61 -11.95 -1.87
N ILE A 132 -3.90 -12.20 -2.17
CA ILE A 132 -4.99 -11.80 -1.28
C ILE A 132 -4.81 -12.35 0.14
N GLN A 133 -4.38 -13.62 0.27
CA GLN A 133 -4.13 -14.23 1.57
C GLN A 133 -3.01 -13.52 2.33
N ASP A 134 -1.92 -13.16 1.66
CA ASP A 134 -0.80 -12.43 2.26
C ASP A 134 -1.27 -11.07 2.78
N LEU A 135 -2.04 -10.33 1.95
CA LEU A 135 -2.61 -9.05 2.33
C LEU A 135 -3.50 -9.17 3.58
N VAL A 136 -4.36 -10.19 3.65
CA VAL A 136 -5.23 -10.44 4.82
C VAL A 136 -4.40 -10.78 6.06
N LEU A 137 -3.38 -11.63 5.93
CA LEU A 137 -2.53 -12.06 7.05
C LEU A 137 -1.71 -10.89 7.61
N VAL A 138 -1.10 -10.08 6.75
CA VAL A 138 -0.33 -8.90 7.16
C VAL A 138 -1.25 -7.84 7.76
N ALA A 139 -2.37 -7.53 7.11
CA ALA A 139 -3.33 -6.54 7.62
C ALA A 139 -3.89 -6.91 9.01
N ARG A 140 -4.07 -8.21 9.30
CA ARG A 140 -4.50 -8.69 10.62
C ARG A 140 -3.49 -8.38 11.74
N LYS A 141 -2.19 -8.29 11.42
CA LYS A 141 -1.13 -7.94 12.37
C LYS A 141 -1.07 -6.42 12.61
N CYS A 142 -1.38 -5.61 11.61
CA CYS A 142 -1.43 -4.15 11.74
C CYS A 142 -2.56 -3.72 12.69
N ARG A 143 -2.20 -3.12 13.84
CA ARG A 143 -3.17 -2.61 14.82
C ARG A 143 -3.15 -1.09 14.87
N VAL A 144 -4.22 -0.47 14.37
CA VAL A 144 -4.42 0.98 14.39
C VAL A 144 -5.66 1.28 15.21
N VAL A 145 -5.47 1.84 16.41
CA VAL A 145 -6.56 2.21 17.32
C VAL A 145 -6.61 3.73 17.39
N THR A 146 -7.77 4.30 17.08
CA THR A 146 -7.99 5.75 17.15
C THR A 146 -9.17 6.05 18.07
N ARG A 147 -9.17 7.27 18.63
CA ARG A 147 -10.21 7.71 19.57
C ARG A 147 -10.68 9.12 19.25
N PHE A 148 -12.00 9.30 19.26
CA PHE A 148 -12.67 10.60 19.33
C PHE A 148 -13.72 10.54 20.45
N ARG A 149 -15.02 10.50 20.10
CA ARG A 149 -16.10 10.18 21.06
C ARG A 149 -16.08 8.71 21.47
N ASN A 150 -15.87 7.83 20.49
CA ASN A 150 -15.70 6.39 20.68
C ASN A 150 -14.28 5.97 20.29
N THR A 151 -13.92 4.73 20.61
CA THR A 151 -12.64 4.11 20.22
C THR A 151 -12.88 3.08 19.13
N ILE A 152 -12.18 3.18 18.00
CA ILE A 152 -12.32 2.27 16.84
C ILE A 152 -10.98 1.54 16.62
N GLY A 153 -11.05 0.28 16.17
CA GLY A 153 -9.89 -0.54 15.80
C GLY A 153 -9.47 -1.58 16.84
N LEU A 154 -10.24 -1.74 17.93
CA LEU A 154 -9.97 -2.75 18.95
C LEU A 154 -10.23 -4.18 18.42
N PRO A 155 -9.44 -5.18 18.86
CA PRO A 155 -9.70 -6.58 18.51
C PRO A 155 -11.10 -7.03 18.92
N GLY A 156 -11.75 -7.84 18.07
CA GLY A 156 -13.10 -8.34 18.32
C GLY A 156 -14.22 -7.33 18.06
N THR A 157 -13.91 -6.15 17.51
CA THR A 157 -14.90 -5.14 17.14
C THR A 157 -14.96 -4.95 15.63
N LEU A 158 -16.15 -4.62 15.11
CA LEU A 158 -16.37 -4.15 13.76
C LEU A 158 -17.26 -2.92 13.85
N SER A 159 -16.80 -1.80 13.28
CA SER A 159 -17.56 -0.54 13.27
C SER A 159 -18.12 -0.30 11.87
N THR A 160 -19.34 0.22 11.80
CA THR A 160 -20.02 0.59 10.56
C THR A 160 -20.18 2.10 10.47
N ARG A 161 -20.29 2.62 9.25
CA ARG A 161 -20.69 4.02 9.01
C ARG A 161 -22.15 4.03 8.60
N LEU A 162 -23.00 4.65 9.41
CA LEU A 162 -24.37 4.96 9.01
C LEU A 162 -24.38 6.22 8.13
N GLN A 163 -24.64 6.06 6.84
CA GLN A 163 -24.59 7.14 5.85
C GLN A 163 -25.92 7.25 5.07
N PRO A 164 -26.92 7.97 5.61
CA PRO A 164 -28.21 8.15 4.96
C PRO A 164 -28.11 9.14 3.79
N ASN A 165 -27.99 8.63 2.56
CA ASN A 165 -27.88 9.44 1.34
C ASN A 165 -29.24 9.57 0.62
N HIS A 166 -30.17 10.34 1.17
CA HIS A 166 -31.47 10.54 0.53
C HIS A 166 -31.29 11.35 -0.78
N PRO A 167 -31.93 10.99 -1.92
CA PRO A 167 -31.67 11.63 -3.23
C PRO A 167 -31.88 13.15 -3.28
N THR A 168 -32.75 13.65 -2.42
CA THR A 168 -33.10 15.08 -2.32
C THR A 168 -32.78 15.67 -0.94
N ASP A 169 -32.04 14.94 -0.11
CA ASP A 169 -31.76 15.32 1.29
C ASP A 169 -33.03 15.63 2.10
N ASP A 170 -34.13 14.89 1.87
CA ASP A 170 -35.36 15.03 2.64
C ASP A 170 -35.13 14.59 4.10
N ALA A 171 -35.51 15.47 5.03
CA ALA A 171 -35.24 15.25 6.45
C ALA A 171 -35.97 14.03 7.02
N ALA A 172 -37.21 13.76 6.58
CA ALA A 172 -37.97 12.62 7.05
C ALA A 172 -37.39 11.30 6.50
N GLY A 173 -37.01 11.30 5.22
CA GLY A 173 -36.32 10.17 4.59
C GLY A 173 -34.96 9.87 5.25
N ILE A 174 -34.16 10.89 5.55
CA ILE A 174 -32.91 10.74 6.31
C ILE A 174 -33.19 10.17 7.70
N ALA A 175 -34.16 10.74 8.43
CA ALA A 175 -34.47 10.30 9.79
C ALA A 175 -34.93 8.83 9.84
N ALA A 176 -35.71 8.39 8.85
CA ALA A 176 -36.13 7.00 8.74
C ALA A 176 -34.94 6.04 8.58
N VAL A 177 -33.98 6.37 7.69
CA VAL A 177 -32.77 5.54 7.49
C VAL A 177 -31.84 5.58 8.70
N VAL A 178 -31.77 6.71 9.40
CA VAL A 178 -31.01 6.81 10.66
C VAL A 178 -31.60 5.88 11.72
N LEU A 179 -32.93 5.92 11.91
CA LEU A 179 -33.61 5.07 12.87
C LEU A 179 -33.39 3.59 12.54
N ASP A 180 -33.60 3.20 11.28
CA ASP A 180 -33.42 1.82 10.83
C ASP A 180 -31.98 1.34 11.05
N GLY A 181 -30.99 2.13 10.63
CA GLY A 181 -29.58 1.78 10.80
C GLY A 181 -29.17 1.61 12.26
N LEU A 182 -29.65 2.48 13.17
CA LEU A 182 -29.35 2.36 14.60
C LEU A 182 -29.92 1.09 15.24
N LEU A 183 -30.97 0.50 14.70
CA LEU A 183 -31.54 -0.76 15.19
C LEU A 183 -30.67 -1.98 14.85
N TYR A 184 -29.76 -1.87 13.87
CA TYR A 184 -28.84 -2.94 13.47
C TYR A 184 -27.44 -2.85 14.11
N GLY A 185 -27.14 -1.74 14.79
CA GLY A 185 -25.83 -1.46 15.41
C GLY A 185 -24.79 -0.90 14.44
#